data_AF-A0A6J5F860-F1
#
_entry.id   AF-A0A6J5F860-F1
#
_cell.length_a   1.000
_cell.length_b   1.000
_cell.length_c   1.000
_cell.angle_alpha   90.00
_cell.angle_beta   90.00
_cell.angle_gamma   90.00
#
_symmetry.space_group_name_H-M   'P 1'
#
loop_
_entity.id
_entity.type
_entity.pdbx_description
1 polymer ?
#
loop_
_entity_poly.entity_id
_entity_poly.type
_entity_poly.pdbx_seq_one_letter_code
_entity_poly.pdbx_strand_id
1 'polypeptide(L)'
;MSYLKGLLGRAERKNGWQLAERIGESTPGGAQYLLGRAKWNTDAVREVLRLHLVQQLGTRDAVLVVDETGFVKKGEQSASVQRQYSGTAGRIESIQIGGLCYAGHGGGAVIDCELYMLRV
;
A
#
# COMPACT_ATOMS: atom_id res chain seq x y z
N MET A 1 -6.62 6.89 -14.08
CA MET A 1 -7.84 6.40 -13.40
C MET A 1 -8.14 4.91 -13.65
N SER A 2 -7.78 4.33 -14.80
CA SER A 2 -8.07 2.91 -15.10
C SER A 2 -7.42 1.91 -14.14
N TYR A 3 -6.15 2.10 -13.78
CA TYR A 3 -5.44 1.20 -12.85
C TYR A 3 -6.16 1.06 -11.49
N LEU A 4 -6.57 2.16 -10.86
CA LEU A 4 -7.30 2.13 -9.58
C LEU A 4 -8.66 1.42 -9.72
N LYS A 5 -9.38 1.63 -10.83
CA LYS A 5 -10.63 0.91 -11.11
C LYS A 5 -10.39 -0.60 -11.24
N GLY A 6 -9.30 -1.02 -11.87
CA GLY A 6 -8.90 -2.42 -11.94
C GLY A 6 -8.55 -2.99 -10.54
N LEU A 7 -7.82 -2.21 -9.74
CA LEU A 7 -7.40 -2.58 -8.39
C LEU A 7 -8.59 -2.78 -7.46
N LEU A 8 -9.52 -1.82 -7.43
CA LEU A 8 -10.75 -1.86 -6.64
C LEU A 8 -11.83 -2.78 -7.26
N GLY A 9 -11.63 -3.23 -8.50
CA GLY A 9 -12.54 -4.13 -9.19
C GLY A 9 -12.46 -5.58 -8.68
N ARG A 10 -13.21 -6.47 -9.32
CA ARG A 10 -13.31 -7.90 -8.94
C ARG A 10 -12.27 -8.80 -9.62
N ALA A 11 -11.07 -8.29 -9.90
CA ALA A 11 -9.95 -9.15 -10.30
C ALA A 11 -9.55 -10.03 -9.11
N GLU A 12 -9.58 -11.36 -9.26
CA GLU A 12 -9.24 -12.33 -8.21
C GLU A 12 -7.79 -12.17 -7.73
N ARG A 13 -6.87 -11.96 -8.67
CA ARG A 13 -5.47 -11.65 -8.41
C ARG A 13 -5.11 -10.30 -9.03
N LYS A 14 -4.35 -9.50 -8.29
CA LYS A 14 -4.01 -8.11 -8.63
C LYS A 14 -2.62 -7.99 -9.25
N ASN A 15 -2.29 -8.84 -10.22
CA ASN A 15 -1.04 -8.70 -10.99
C ASN A 15 -1.27 -7.85 -12.25
N GLY A 16 -0.17 -7.41 -12.89
CA GLY A 16 -0.25 -6.51 -14.04
C GLY A 16 -1.07 -7.07 -15.22
N TRP A 17 -1.07 -8.38 -15.43
CA TRP A 17 -1.81 -9.01 -16.52
C TRP A 17 -3.32 -9.00 -16.26
N GLN A 18 -3.75 -9.51 -15.11
CA GLN A 18 -5.17 -9.56 -14.76
C GLN A 18 -5.76 -8.18 -14.54
N LEU A 19 -4.95 -7.21 -14.10
CA LEU A 19 -5.37 -5.82 -14.04
C LEU A 19 -5.55 -5.24 -15.45
N ALA A 20 -4.63 -5.49 -16.39
CA ALA A 20 -4.74 -5.04 -17.77
C ALA A 20 -5.99 -5.59 -18.46
N GLU A 21 -6.26 -6.89 -18.35
CA GLU A 21 -7.47 -7.52 -18.89
C GLU A 21 -8.74 -6.88 -18.31
N ARG A 22 -8.76 -6.62 -16.99
CA ARG A 22 -9.91 -5.99 -16.32
C ARG A 22 -10.18 -4.57 -16.78
N ILE A 23 -9.16 -3.84 -17.22
CA ILE A 23 -9.29 -2.44 -17.65
C ILE A 23 -9.31 -2.30 -19.18
N GLY A 24 -9.32 -3.43 -19.92
CA GLY A 24 -9.41 -3.45 -21.38
C GLY A 24 -8.08 -3.17 -22.10
N GLU A 25 -6.95 -3.29 -21.42
CA GLU A 25 -5.62 -3.16 -22.04
C GLU A 25 -5.18 -4.49 -22.66
N SER A 26 -4.60 -4.42 -23.86
CA SER A 26 -4.11 -5.59 -24.60
C SER A 26 -2.80 -6.18 -24.05
N THR A 27 -2.09 -5.44 -23.20
CA THR A 27 -0.82 -5.84 -22.60
C THR A 27 -0.71 -5.31 -21.17
N PRO A 28 0.11 -5.92 -20.29
CA PRO A 28 0.34 -5.42 -18.93
C PRO A 28 1.25 -4.19 -18.89
N GLY A 29 1.67 -3.68 -20.06
CA GLY A 29 2.69 -2.64 -20.18
C GLY A 29 2.32 -1.37 -19.43
N GLY A 30 1.05 -0.95 -19.47
CA GLY A 30 0.56 0.22 -18.75
C GLY A 30 0.72 0.08 -17.23
N ALA A 31 0.21 -1.02 -16.67
CA ALA A 31 0.34 -1.31 -15.24
C ALA A 31 1.80 -1.48 -14.79
N GLN A 32 2.63 -2.17 -15.59
CA GLN A 32 4.05 -2.36 -15.27
C GLN A 32 4.85 -1.07 -15.36
N TYR A 33 4.58 -0.22 -16.36
CA TYR A 33 5.18 1.09 -16.46
C TYR A 33 4.81 1.94 -15.24
N LEU A 34 3.51 2.00 -14.93
CA LEU A 34 2.99 2.77 -13.80
C LEU A 34 3.66 2.37 -12.47
N LEU A 35 3.83 1.08 -12.21
CA LEU A 35 4.39 0.60 -10.94
C LEU A 35 5.92 0.57 -10.88
N GLY A 36 6.60 0.39 -12.03
CA GLY A 36 8.04 0.12 -12.04
C GLY A 36 8.91 1.19 -12.68
N ARG A 37 8.36 2.07 -13.53
CA ARG A 37 9.16 3.00 -14.35
C ARG A 37 8.67 4.44 -14.34
N ALA A 38 7.37 4.66 -14.10
CA ALA A 38 6.83 6.00 -13.97
C ALA A 38 7.53 6.74 -12.82
N LYS A 39 7.77 8.04 -12.99
CA LYS A 39 8.28 8.88 -11.90
C LYS A 39 7.11 9.33 -11.03
N TRP A 40 7.13 8.94 -9.78
CA TRP A 40 6.16 9.37 -8.78
C TRP A 40 6.83 10.38 -7.85
N ASN A 41 6.13 11.47 -7.58
CA ASN A 41 6.40 12.22 -6.37
C ASN A 41 5.58 11.57 -5.25
N THR A 42 6.22 10.69 -4.49
CA THR A 42 5.57 9.91 -3.42
C THR A 42 4.94 10.82 -2.38
N ASP A 43 5.62 11.91 -2.00
CA ASP A 43 5.12 12.87 -1.02
C ASP A 43 3.87 13.60 -1.52
N ALA A 44 3.87 14.03 -2.78
CA ALA A 44 2.71 14.67 -3.38
C ALA A 44 1.50 13.71 -3.46
N VAL A 45 1.73 12.44 -3.80
CA VAL A 45 0.65 11.44 -3.84
C VAL A 45 0.13 11.13 -2.44
N ARG A 46 1.03 11.02 -1.46
CA ARG A 46 0.70 10.83 -0.05
C ARG A 46 -0.15 11.99 0.47
N GLU A 47 0.22 13.23 0.15
CA GLU A 47 -0.52 14.42 0.57
C GLU A 47 -1.93 14.46 -0.04
N VAL A 48 -2.06 14.18 -1.35
CA VAL A 48 -3.38 14.11 -2.00
C VAL A 48 -4.27 13.04 -1.34
N LEU A 49 -3.71 11.87 -1.02
CA LEU A 49 -4.44 10.81 -0.34
C LEU A 49 -4.86 11.24 1.08
N ARG A 50 -3.94 11.84 1.84
CA ARG A 50 -4.20 12.30 3.21
C ARG A 50 -5.30 13.35 3.24
N LEU A 51 -5.24 14.36 2.37
CA LEU A 51 -6.28 15.38 2.26
C LEU A 51 -7.64 14.78 1.91
N HIS A 52 -7.68 13.84 0.96
CA HIS A 52 -8.92 13.15 0.61
C HIS A 52 -9.50 12.37 1.81
N LEU A 53 -8.67 11.62 2.54
CA LEU A 53 -9.10 10.86 3.70
C LEU A 53 -9.59 11.76 4.84
N VAL A 54 -8.88 12.85 5.13
CA VAL A 54 -9.29 13.82 6.16
C VAL A 54 -10.62 14.48 5.78
N GLN A 55 -10.82 14.83 4.51
CA GLN A 55 -12.09 15.40 4.06
C GLN A 55 -13.27 14.42 4.18
N GLN A 56 -13.04 13.12 3.97
CA GLN A 56 -14.12 12.12 3.97
C GLN A 56 -14.37 11.50 5.35
N LEU A 57 -13.32 11.30 6.15
CA LEU A 57 -13.34 10.54 7.39
C LEU A 57 -12.97 11.37 8.62
N GLY A 58 -12.51 12.61 8.44
CA GLY A 58 -12.02 13.49 9.50
C GLY A 58 -13.09 13.81 10.55
N THR A 59 -12.85 13.41 11.79
CA THR A 59 -13.69 13.72 12.95
C THR A 59 -12.83 14.26 14.09
N ARG A 60 -13.44 15.03 14.99
CA ARG A 60 -12.72 15.68 16.11
C ARG A 60 -12.18 14.68 17.15
N ASP A 61 -12.81 13.52 17.24
CA ASP A 61 -12.52 12.43 18.17
C ASP A 61 -11.55 11.39 17.60
N ALA A 62 -11.06 11.59 16.37
CA ALA A 62 -10.20 10.61 15.74
C ALA A 62 -8.78 10.62 16.30
N VAL A 63 -8.15 9.45 16.22
CA VAL A 63 -6.82 9.19 16.77
C VAL A 63 -5.88 8.74 15.66
N LEU A 64 -4.59 9.07 15.86
CA LEU A 64 -3.50 8.53 15.06
C LEU A 64 -3.00 7.26 15.72
N VAL A 65 -2.94 6.19 14.94
CA VAL A 65 -2.46 4.87 15.36
C VAL A 65 -1.13 4.60 14.68
N VAL A 66 -0.07 4.67 15.47
CA VAL A 66 1.26 4.19 15.07
C VAL A 66 1.30 2.70 15.37
N ASP A 67 1.48 1.87 14.35
CA ASP A 67 1.52 0.42 14.50
C ASP A 67 2.58 -0.21 13.58
N GLU A 68 3.22 -1.26 14.06
CA GLU A 68 4.19 -2.04 13.28
C GLU A 68 3.44 -3.02 12.38
N THR A 69 2.96 -2.53 11.24
CA THR A 69 2.32 -3.41 10.26
C THR A 69 3.38 -4.12 9.40
N GLY A 70 3.40 -5.45 9.48
CA GLY A 70 4.29 -6.31 8.71
C GLY A 70 3.72 -6.71 7.35
N PHE A 71 4.37 -6.30 6.25
CA PHE A 71 4.03 -6.70 4.89
C PHE A 71 4.88 -7.90 4.45
N VAL A 72 4.26 -9.08 4.32
CA VAL A 72 4.96 -10.29 3.88
C VAL A 72 5.50 -10.16 2.46
N LYS A 73 6.76 -10.55 2.28
CA LYS A 73 7.47 -10.58 1.01
C LYS A 73 8.00 -11.99 0.72
N LYS A 74 8.31 -12.22 -0.55
CA LYS A 74 9.04 -13.39 -1.02
C LYS A 74 10.38 -12.95 -1.58
N GLY A 75 11.47 -13.53 -1.06
CA GLY A 75 12.84 -13.16 -1.42
C GLY A 75 13.37 -11.94 -0.66
N GLU A 76 14.53 -11.46 -1.10
CA GLU A 76 15.35 -10.44 -0.40
C GLU A 76 15.49 -9.13 -1.20
N GLN A 77 14.78 -9.01 -2.32
CA GLN A 77 14.92 -7.89 -3.25
C GLN A 77 14.10 -6.64 -2.86
N SER A 78 13.26 -6.74 -1.82
CA SER A 78 12.48 -5.59 -1.33
C SER A 78 13.31 -4.77 -0.35
N ALA A 79 13.19 -3.45 -0.37
CA ALA A 79 13.90 -2.57 0.57
C ALA A 79 13.60 -2.94 2.02
N SER A 80 14.62 -3.05 2.87
CA SER A 80 14.47 -3.34 4.30
C SER A 80 13.65 -4.59 4.62
N VAL A 81 13.66 -5.58 3.71
CA VAL A 81 13.02 -6.87 3.98
C VAL A 81 13.94 -7.74 4.82
N GLN A 82 13.41 -8.35 5.89
CA GLN A 82 14.15 -9.28 6.72
C GLN A 82 13.23 -10.33 7.32
N ARG A 83 13.79 -11.48 7.70
CA ARG A 83 13.07 -12.50 8.48
C ARG A 83 12.80 -11.98 9.89
N GLN A 84 11.53 -11.71 10.19
CA GLN A 84 11.06 -11.23 11.49
C GLN A 84 9.71 -11.87 11.80
N TYR A 85 9.30 -11.82 13.07
CA TYR A 85 7.95 -12.29 13.44
C TYR A 85 6.90 -11.33 12.87
N SER A 86 5.96 -11.84 12.07
CA SER A 86 4.84 -11.07 11.56
C SER A 86 3.59 -11.40 12.37
N GLY A 87 3.05 -10.41 13.09
CA GLY A 87 1.77 -10.57 13.78
C GLY A 87 0.64 -10.98 12.82
N THR A 88 0.61 -10.40 11.62
CA THR A 88 -0.41 -10.71 10.59
C THR A 88 -0.28 -12.12 10.02
N ALA A 89 0.94 -12.65 9.89
CA ALA A 89 1.15 -14.01 9.39
C ALA A 89 1.20 -15.08 10.49
N GLY A 90 1.33 -14.68 11.76
CA GLY A 90 1.44 -15.55 12.93
C GLY A 90 2.75 -16.34 13.02
N ARG A 91 3.79 -15.98 12.25
CA ARG A 91 5.05 -16.72 12.14
C ARG A 91 6.21 -15.84 11.68
N ILE A 92 7.43 -16.38 11.74
CA ILE A 92 8.62 -15.74 11.18
C ILE A 92 8.61 -15.86 9.66
N GLU A 93 8.56 -14.73 8.98
CA GLU A 93 8.58 -14.61 7.51
C GLU A 93 9.46 -13.44 7.10
N SER A 94 9.86 -13.41 5.83
CA SER A 94 10.48 -12.23 5.24
C SER A 94 9.42 -11.12 5.13
N ILE A 95 9.57 -10.04 5.89
CA ILE A 95 8.62 -8.93 5.94
C ILE A 95 9.31 -7.58 5.80
N GLN A 96 8.54 -6.59 5.32
CA GLN A 96 8.82 -5.17 5.55
C GLN A 96 7.93 -4.68 6.70
N ILE A 97 8.37 -3.70 7.48
CA ILE A 97 7.57 -3.12 8.57
C ILE A 97 7.35 -1.63 8.27
N GLY A 98 6.13 -1.14 8.50
CA GLY A 98 5.82 0.29 8.43
C GLY A 98 4.31 0.55 8.49
N GLY A 99 3.92 1.76 8.85
CA GLY A 99 2.51 2.16 8.81
C GLY A 99 2.17 3.27 9.81
N LEU A 100 1.27 4.15 9.38
CA LEU A 100 0.56 5.10 10.24
C LEU A 100 -0.89 5.14 9.79
N CYS A 101 -1.78 4.86 10.72
CA CYS A 101 -3.21 4.79 10.46
C CYS A 101 -3.93 5.92 11.18
N TYR A 102 -5.07 6.27 10.62
CA TYR A 102 -6.10 7.08 11.23
C TYR A 102 -7.27 6.16 11.62
N ALA A 103 -7.88 6.39 12.77
CA ALA A 103 -9.11 5.72 13.18
C ALA A 103 -10.04 6.70 13.89
N GLY A 104 -11.31 6.69 13.51
CA GLY A 104 -12.38 7.47 14.14
C GLY A 104 -13.74 6.81 13.94
N HIS A 105 -14.80 7.47 14.39
CA HIS A 105 -16.16 6.91 14.30
C HIS A 105 -16.60 6.60 12.86
N GLY A 106 -16.12 7.38 11.87
CA GLY A 106 -16.41 7.19 10.45
C GLY A 106 -15.61 6.07 9.76
N GLY A 107 -14.69 5.41 10.47
CA GLY A 107 -13.83 4.34 9.93
C GLY A 107 -12.35 4.62 10.13
N GLY A 108 -11.51 3.81 9.46
CA GLY A 108 -10.06 3.92 9.53
C GLY A 108 -9.38 3.77 8.18
N ALA A 109 -8.22 4.39 8.05
CA ALA A 109 -7.43 4.37 6.82
C ALA A 109 -5.94 4.54 7.10
N VAL A 110 -5.09 4.01 6.23
CA VAL A 110 -3.65 4.28 6.23
C VAL A 110 -3.43 5.69 5.67
N ILE A 111 -2.85 6.57 6.48
CA ILE A 111 -2.57 7.97 6.10
C ILE A 111 -1.10 8.21 5.79
N ASP A 112 -0.23 7.32 6.28
CA ASP A 112 1.20 7.36 6.04
C ASP A 112 1.81 5.96 6.15
N CYS A 113 2.99 5.80 5.59
CA CYS A 113 3.80 4.60 5.69
C CYS A 113 5.22 4.99 5.30
N GLU A 114 6.11 4.88 6.27
CA GLU A 114 7.55 4.87 6.06
C GLU A 114 8.06 3.50 6.48
N LEU A 115 9.05 3.00 5.74
CA LEU A 115 9.63 1.70 6.02
C LEU A 115 10.58 1.79 7.21
N TYR A 116 10.45 0.86 8.14
CA TYR A 116 11.46 0.66 9.17
C TYR A 116 12.75 0.15 8.51
N MET A 117 13.76 1.02 8.48
CA MET A 117 15.05 0.74 7.87
C MET A 117 15.90 -0.08 8.83
N LEU A 118 15.97 -1.39 8.58
CA LEU A 118 16.88 -2.29 9.26
C LEU A 118 18.30 -1.99 8.79
N ARG A 119 19.24 -1.87 9.72
CA ARG A 119 20.66 -1.77 9.37
C ARG A 119 21.09 -3.11 8.78
N VAL A 120 21.62 -3.07 7.57
CA VAL A 120 22.27 -4.20 6.89
C VAL A 120 23.66 -4.40 7.47
#